data_AF-I4YH92-F1
#
_entry.id   AF-I4YH92-F1
#
_cell.length_a   1.000
_cell.length_b   1.000
_cell.length_c   1.000
_cell.angle_alpha   90.00
_cell.angle_beta   90.00
_cell.angle_gamma   90.00
#
_symmetry.space_group_name_H-M   'P 1'
#
loop_
_entity.id
_entity.type
_entity.pdbx_description
1 polymer ?
#
loop_
_entity_poly.entity_id
_entity_poly.type
_entity_poly.pdbx_seq_one_letter_code
_entity_poly.pdbx_strand_id
1 'polypeptide(L)'
;PLPIGYTLPEGYVYPPKPKKSTPTKKPTNTKQEKPIEALPLLAPAVKDLSASEPIVSQLAETIDNLSKFIQDTPHAAGSVKDVINSAQGDLSALGQRLEALKEEEKKKLEGSLDAQAKEYSKMLVEHEKQIQSRVDSHEQNWREQFDNERKSIAESFKKKLSEELATQSEIINQRLKEQVVAQGVEMQRRWLRDIKLKVEQERGGRLAKLESLANDVKNLEQVTFDNADYVDDNVRVHTLWSAYRALERAVVGKLSLTTSSDEKKPFRKELDALVKIAKETKEDTAGGKVVESALESLDQSKIPDQGVESVSDLSDWYRQSIEPKVRKVALAPEVGAGPLSIAVSTALSSLLLFKKQGLVEGNDVASVLSRADYYLSQKNLDMAARELNQLTGWPKTLLTDWLNEARKTLHVQQALDVIETEATLASLLVI
;
A
#
# COMPACT_ATOMS: atom_id res chain seq x y z
N PRO A 1 -43.16 -25.62 -11.84
CA PRO A 1 -41.98 -25.35 -10.97
C PRO A 1 -41.51 -23.90 -11.18
N LEU A 2 -41.99 -23.00 -10.33
CA LEU A 2 -41.56 -21.61 -10.25
C LEU A 2 -40.42 -21.49 -9.23
N PRO A 3 -39.46 -20.57 -9.44
CA PRO A 3 -38.22 -20.51 -8.68
C PRO A 3 -38.44 -20.01 -7.25
N ILE A 4 -37.67 -20.61 -6.35
CA ILE A 4 -37.68 -20.43 -4.90
C ILE A 4 -36.90 -19.17 -4.54
N GLY A 5 -37.50 -18.26 -3.76
CA GLY A 5 -36.77 -17.17 -3.11
C GLY A 5 -37.49 -15.83 -3.07
N TYR A 6 -38.66 -15.75 -2.44
CA TYR A 6 -39.22 -14.50 -1.92
C TYR A 6 -40.10 -14.81 -0.71
N THR A 7 -39.69 -14.40 0.48
CA THR A 7 -40.56 -14.42 1.67
C THR A 7 -41.35 -13.13 1.72
N LEU A 8 -42.64 -13.23 2.02
CA LEU A 8 -43.55 -12.10 2.15
C LEU A 8 -43.20 -11.26 3.41
N PRO A 9 -43.45 -9.94 3.42
CA PRO A 9 -43.24 -9.09 4.60
C PRO A 9 -44.13 -9.52 5.79
N GLU A 10 -43.59 -9.46 7.01
CA GLU A 10 -44.33 -9.76 8.24
C GLU A 10 -45.57 -8.86 8.37
N GLY A 11 -46.76 -9.47 8.42
CA GLY A 11 -48.04 -8.77 8.62
C GLY A 11 -49.11 -8.98 7.53
N TYR A 12 -48.85 -9.74 6.46
CA TYR A 12 -49.85 -9.98 5.42
C TYR A 12 -50.80 -11.15 5.77
N VAL A 13 -52.08 -10.88 6.00
CA VAL A 13 -53.13 -11.89 6.24
C VAL A 13 -54.03 -11.99 5.00
N TYR A 14 -54.21 -13.20 4.46
CA TYR A 14 -55.15 -13.45 3.35
C TYR A 14 -56.61 -13.22 3.80
N PRO A 15 -57.49 -12.64 2.97
CA PRO A 15 -58.91 -12.58 3.28
C PRO A 15 -59.52 -14.00 3.26
N PRO A 16 -60.41 -14.36 4.21
CA PRO A 16 -61.03 -15.68 4.25
C PRO A 16 -61.96 -15.88 3.06
N LYS A 17 -61.79 -17.00 2.34
CA LYS A 17 -62.66 -17.42 1.24
C LYS A 17 -64.07 -17.74 1.75
N PRO A 18 -65.15 -17.38 1.03
CA PRO A 18 -66.52 -17.68 1.45
C PRO A 18 -66.80 -19.18 1.43
N LYS A 19 -67.45 -19.67 2.51
CA LYS A 19 -67.86 -21.06 2.70
C LYS A 19 -68.99 -21.43 1.73
N LYS A 20 -68.83 -22.58 1.05
CA LYS A 20 -69.91 -23.30 0.37
C LYS A 20 -70.82 -23.94 1.41
N SER A 21 -72.13 -23.81 1.23
CA SER A 21 -73.15 -24.63 1.89
C SER A 21 -74.26 -24.99 0.91
N THR A 22 -74.47 -26.28 0.73
CA THR A 22 -75.70 -26.97 0.28
C THR A 22 -75.77 -28.29 1.08
N PRO A 23 -76.90 -29.03 1.18
CA PRO A 23 -78.22 -28.90 0.54
C PRO A 23 -79.49 -29.19 1.41
N THR A 24 -80.67 -29.07 0.77
CA THR A 24 -81.97 -29.78 0.99
C THR A 24 -82.82 -29.41 2.24
N LYS A 25 -84.16 -29.19 2.23
CA LYS A 25 -85.30 -29.81 1.52
C LYS A 25 -86.62 -29.00 1.75
N LYS A 26 -87.62 -29.23 0.88
CA LYS A 26 -89.07 -28.84 0.79
C LYS A 26 -89.93 -29.08 2.06
N PRO A 27 -91.25 -28.75 2.17
CA PRO A 27 -92.34 -28.61 1.15
C PRO A 27 -93.28 -27.36 1.36
N THR A 28 -94.37 -27.03 0.65
CA THR A 28 -95.57 -27.78 0.17
C THR A 28 -96.46 -26.87 -0.72
N ASN A 29 -97.23 -27.47 -1.66
CA ASN A 29 -98.48 -27.09 -2.37
C ASN A 29 -99.07 -25.67 -2.23
N THR A 30 -99.69 -25.05 -3.25
CA THR A 30 -101.03 -25.38 -3.83
C THR A 30 -101.25 -24.44 -5.04
N LYS A 31 -101.39 -24.94 -6.29
CA LYS A 31 -102.64 -25.09 -7.08
C LYS A 31 -103.39 -23.77 -7.37
N GLN A 32 -103.39 -23.32 -8.64
CA GLN A 32 -104.59 -23.25 -9.50
C GLN A 32 -104.32 -22.48 -10.82
N GLU A 33 -104.71 -23.15 -11.92
CA GLU A 33 -104.90 -22.63 -13.27
C GLU A 33 -106.22 -21.84 -13.37
N LYS A 34 -106.29 -20.79 -14.19
CA LYS A 34 -107.06 -20.75 -15.46
C LYS A 34 -107.22 -19.30 -16.02
N PRO A 35 -107.04 -19.11 -17.35
CA PRO A 35 -107.32 -17.89 -18.11
C PRO A 35 -108.76 -17.83 -18.66
N ILE A 36 -109.28 -16.62 -18.96
CA ILE A 36 -110.58 -16.43 -19.65
C ILE A 36 -110.52 -15.25 -20.63
N GLU A 37 -110.85 -15.55 -21.90
CA GLU A 37 -111.16 -14.65 -23.02
C GLU A 37 -112.64 -14.18 -23.00
N ALA A 38 -112.91 -13.18 -23.85
CA ALA A 38 -114.15 -12.42 -24.07
C ALA A 38 -115.48 -13.20 -24.20
N LEU A 39 -116.61 -12.49 -24.03
CA LEU A 39 -117.84 -12.75 -24.81
C LEU A 39 -118.68 -11.48 -25.09
N PRO A 40 -119.36 -11.43 -26.25
CA PRO A 40 -120.29 -10.38 -26.68
C PRO A 40 -121.79 -10.78 -26.62
N LEU A 41 -122.65 -9.76 -26.89
CA LEU A 41 -123.91 -9.77 -27.67
C LEU A 41 -125.32 -10.15 -27.08
N LEU A 42 -126.27 -9.26 -27.43
CA LEU A 42 -127.68 -9.41 -27.86
C LEU A 42 -128.86 -9.35 -26.84
N ALA A 43 -129.79 -8.42 -27.12
CA ALA A 43 -131.22 -8.73 -27.33
C ALA A 43 -131.97 -7.57 -28.06
N PRO A 44 -132.56 -7.79 -29.26
CA PRO A 44 -133.26 -6.81 -30.10
C PRO A 44 -134.81 -7.01 -30.17
N ALA A 45 -135.49 -6.05 -30.82
CA ALA A 45 -136.89 -6.04 -31.32
C ALA A 45 -137.98 -6.12 -30.21
N VAL A 46 -138.98 -5.22 -30.05
CA VAL A 46 -140.13 -4.97 -30.94
C VAL A 46 -140.84 -3.64 -30.55
N LYS A 47 -140.12 -2.54 -30.32
CA LYS A 47 -140.77 -1.27 -29.87
C LYS A 47 -140.41 -0.01 -30.66
N ASP A 48 -139.42 -0.08 -31.54
CA ASP A 48 -138.80 1.15 -32.07
C ASP A 48 -139.59 1.82 -33.21
N LEU A 49 -140.68 1.20 -33.67
CA LEU A 49 -141.63 1.85 -34.59
C LEU A 49 -142.76 2.59 -33.85
N SER A 50 -142.90 2.40 -32.53
CA SER A 50 -143.93 3.05 -31.72
C SER A 50 -143.40 4.25 -30.91
N ALA A 51 -142.08 4.43 -30.85
CA ALA A 51 -141.44 5.41 -29.97
C ALA A 51 -140.77 6.57 -30.72
N SER A 52 -140.55 6.50 -32.03
CA SER A 52 -139.63 7.44 -32.67
C SER A 52 -140.23 8.79 -33.08
N GLU A 53 -141.54 8.93 -33.35
CA GLU A 53 -142.13 10.26 -33.58
C GLU A 53 -143.60 10.37 -33.15
N PRO A 54 -143.95 11.21 -32.16
CA PRO A 54 -145.34 11.42 -31.72
C PRO A 54 -146.23 12.03 -32.80
N ILE A 55 -145.64 12.55 -33.88
CA ILE A 55 -146.34 13.18 -35.00
C ILE A 55 -147.00 12.12 -35.89
N VAL A 56 -146.37 10.94 -36.03
CA VAL A 56 -146.91 9.82 -36.82
C VAL A 56 -148.05 9.13 -36.08
N SER A 57 -147.99 9.05 -34.73
CA SER A 57 -149.10 8.54 -33.93
C SER A 57 -150.31 9.49 -33.92
N GLN A 58 -150.08 10.81 -33.87
CA GLN A 58 -151.14 11.82 -33.93
C GLN A 58 -151.88 11.82 -35.28
N LEU A 59 -151.17 11.62 -36.39
CA LEU A 59 -151.78 11.51 -37.72
C LEU A 59 -152.58 10.21 -37.89
N ALA A 60 -152.12 9.08 -37.34
CA ALA A 60 -152.88 7.82 -37.34
C ALA A 60 -154.21 7.94 -36.55
N GLU A 61 -154.22 8.63 -35.40
CA GLU A 61 -155.45 8.92 -34.64
C GLU A 61 -156.46 9.79 -35.41
N THR A 62 -156.00 10.74 -36.23
CA THR A 62 -156.91 11.58 -37.05
C THR A 62 -157.60 10.81 -38.19
N ILE A 63 -156.93 9.78 -38.75
CA ILE A 63 -157.50 8.91 -39.78
C ILE A 63 -158.57 7.97 -39.16
N ASP A 64 -158.35 7.50 -37.93
CA ASP A 64 -159.34 6.70 -37.21
C ASP A 64 -160.58 7.50 -36.77
N ASN A 65 -160.41 8.78 -36.44
CA ASN A 65 -161.55 9.67 -36.14
C ASN A 65 -162.38 10.03 -37.40
N LEU A 66 -161.74 10.13 -38.57
CA LEU A 66 -162.42 10.26 -39.87
C LEU A 66 -163.17 8.98 -40.27
N SER A 67 -162.65 7.80 -39.91
CA SER A 67 -163.33 6.53 -40.16
C SER A 67 -164.61 6.37 -39.31
N LYS A 68 -164.60 6.84 -38.07
CA LYS A 68 -165.78 6.85 -37.18
C LYS A 68 -166.90 7.78 -37.67
N PHE A 69 -166.57 8.91 -38.30
CA PHE A 69 -167.57 9.86 -38.83
C PHE A 69 -168.35 9.29 -40.05
N ILE A 70 -167.82 8.26 -40.72
CA ILE A 70 -168.46 7.60 -41.88
C ILE A 70 -169.61 6.66 -41.47
N GLN A 71 -169.68 6.21 -40.20
CA GLN A 71 -170.76 5.33 -39.75
C GLN A 71 -172.12 6.03 -39.59
N ASP A 72 -172.15 7.35 -39.35
CA ASP A 72 -173.39 8.05 -38.95
C ASP A 72 -174.19 8.70 -40.10
N THR A 73 -173.74 8.68 -41.37
CA THR A 73 -174.56 9.15 -42.52
C THR A 73 -174.32 8.36 -43.83
N PRO A 74 -175.35 7.74 -44.46
CA PRO A 74 -175.14 6.72 -45.49
C PRO A 74 -175.36 7.20 -46.95
N HIS A 75 -174.73 8.29 -47.40
CA HIS A 75 -174.74 8.66 -48.84
C HIS A 75 -173.45 9.39 -49.29
N ALA A 76 -172.26 8.80 -49.16
CA ALA A 76 -171.04 9.26 -49.86
C ALA A 76 -169.86 8.24 -49.84
N ALA A 77 -170.11 6.94 -50.07
CA ALA A 77 -169.07 5.90 -49.93
C ALA A 77 -168.01 5.82 -51.05
N GLY A 78 -168.06 6.70 -52.07
CA GLY A 78 -167.22 6.59 -53.27
C GLY A 78 -165.92 7.42 -53.26
N SER A 79 -165.92 8.64 -52.73
CA SER A 79 -164.82 9.62 -52.95
C SER A 79 -163.76 9.66 -51.85
N VAL A 80 -163.96 8.97 -50.71
CA VAL A 80 -163.09 9.08 -49.53
C VAL A 80 -162.00 8.00 -49.50
N LYS A 81 -162.17 6.90 -50.23
CA LYS A 81 -161.22 5.77 -50.23
C LYS A 81 -159.90 6.08 -50.96
N ASP A 82 -159.95 6.95 -51.98
CA ASP A 82 -158.76 7.34 -52.75
C ASP A 82 -157.82 8.26 -51.97
N VAL A 83 -158.36 9.10 -51.08
CA VAL A 83 -157.56 10.02 -50.24
C VAL A 83 -156.77 9.27 -49.16
N ILE A 84 -157.33 8.19 -48.61
CA ILE A 84 -156.65 7.35 -47.60
C ILE A 84 -155.46 6.60 -48.22
N ASN A 85 -155.61 6.09 -49.44
CA ASN A 85 -154.51 5.40 -50.13
C ASN A 85 -153.35 6.34 -50.50
N SER A 86 -153.64 7.59 -50.88
CA SER A 86 -152.59 8.59 -51.12
C SER A 86 -151.82 8.93 -49.85
N ALA A 87 -152.52 9.12 -48.73
CA ALA A 87 -151.89 9.43 -47.45
C ALA A 87 -151.02 8.27 -46.92
N GLN A 88 -151.40 7.01 -47.19
CA GLN A 88 -150.60 5.84 -46.82
C GLN A 88 -149.31 5.73 -47.66
N GLY A 89 -149.34 6.14 -48.93
CA GLY A 89 -148.16 6.18 -49.80
C GLY A 89 -147.12 7.19 -49.33
N ASP A 90 -147.54 8.41 -48.99
CA ASP A 90 -146.63 9.48 -48.55
C ASP A 90 -145.95 9.17 -47.21
N LEU A 91 -146.65 8.47 -46.30
CA LEU A 91 -146.12 8.07 -45.00
C LEU A 91 -145.02 7.01 -45.13
N SER A 92 -145.18 6.06 -46.05
CA SER A 92 -144.12 5.08 -46.37
C SER A 92 -142.89 5.75 -47.01
N ALA A 93 -143.09 6.78 -47.84
CA ALA A 93 -142.00 7.51 -48.47
C ALA A 93 -141.19 8.34 -47.45
N LEU A 94 -141.86 8.93 -46.45
CA LEU A 94 -141.23 9.65 -45.35
C LEU A 94 -140.42 8.72 -44.44
N GLY A 95 -140.97 7.55 -44.10
CA GLY A 95 -140.26 6.54 -43.30
C GLY A 95 -138.95 6.06 -43.96
N GLN A 96 -138.95 5.86 -45.29
CA GLN A 96 -137.74 5.48 -46.01
C GLN A 96 -136.68 6.59 -46.05
N ARG A 97 -137.09 7.87 -46.16
CA ARG A 97 -136.15 9.00 -46.11
C ARG A 97 -135.51 9.18 -44.75
N LEU A 98 -136.25 8.92 -43.68
CA LEU A 98 -135.77 9.10 -42.31
C LEU A 98 -134.77 8.01 -41.91
N GLU A 99 -134.97 6.77 -42.37
CA GLU A 99 -134.00 5.69 -42.17
C GLU A 99 -132.71 5.95 -42.96
N ALA A 100 -132.82 6.47 -44.20
CA ALA A 100 -131.66 6.88 -44.99
C ALA A 100 -130.86 8.01 -44.32
N LEU A 101 -131.55 9.02 -43.77
CA LEU A 101 -130.92 10.11 -43.00
C LEU A 101 -130.19 9.59 -41.75
N LYS A 102 -130.77 8.65 -41.00
CA LYS A 102 -130.12 8.04 -39.83
C LYS A 102 -128.87 7.24 -40.21
N GLU A 103 -128.91 6.47 -41.29
CA GLU A 103 -127.72 5.75 -41.78
C GLU A 103 -126.63 6.71 -42.24
N GLU A 104 -127.00 7.82 -42.89
CA GLU A 104 -126.06 8.88 -43.28
C GLU A 104 -125.42 9.57 -42.06
N GLU A 105 -126.21 9.90 -41.03
CA GLU A 105 -125.69 10.52 -39.80
C GLU A 105 -124.82 9.56 -38.98
N LYS A 106 -125.20 8.28 -38.87
CA LYS A 106 -124.35 7.25 -38.24
C LYS A 106 -123.01 7.11 -38.95
N LYS A 107 -123.01 7.04 -40.28
CA LYS A 107 -121.76 7.01 -41.07
C LYS A 107 -120.92 8.26 -40.87
N LYS A 108 -121.54 9.45 -40.77
CA LYS A 108 -120.82 10.71 -40.46
C LYS A 108 -120.24 10.70 -39.04
N LEU A 109 -120.97 10.19 -38.05
CA LEU A 109 -120.51 10.07 -36.66
C LEU A 109 -119.40 9.04 -36.51
N GLU A 110 -119.53 7.86 -37.10
CA GLU A 110 -118.48 6.84 -37.14
C GLU A 110 -117.22 7.38 -37.85
N GLY A 111 -117.39 8.08 -38.98
CA GLY A 111 -116.28 8.75 -39.66
C GLY A 111 -115.59 9.82 -38.82
N SER A 112 -116.35 10.59 -38.03
CA SER A 112 -115.82 11.60 -37.10
C SER A 112 -115.11 10.96 -35.90
N LEU A 113 -115.68 9.91 -35.32
CA LEU A 113 -115.08 9.16 -34.21
C LEU A 113 -113.80 8.45 -34.64
N ASP A 114 -113.78 7.83 -35.82
CA ASP A 114 -112.59 7.21 -36.39
C ASP A 114 -111.51 8.25 -36.71
N ALA A 115 -111.90 9.44 -37.17
CA ALA A 115 -110.96 10.54 -37.39
C ALA A 115 -110.34 10.99 -36.06
N GLN A 116 -111.14 11.21 -35.02
CA GLN A 116 -110.64 11.56 -33.68
C GLN A 116 -109.79 10.44 -33.08
N ALA A 117 -110.19 9.18 -33.19
CA ALA A 117 -109.40 8.04 -32.71
C ALA A 117 -108.03 7.96 -33.40
N LYS A 118 -107.98 8.21 -34.72
CA LYS A 118 -106.72 8.30 -35.48
C LYS A 118 -105.87 9.50 -35.07
N GLU A 119 -106.48 10.63 -34.76
CA GLU A 119 -105.76 11.81 -34.25
C GLU A 119 -105.17 11.54 -32.86
N TYR A 120 -105.95 11.00 -31.92
CA TYR A 120 -105.45 10.62 -30.60
C TYR A 120 -104.39 9.53 -30.67
N SER A 121 -104.54 8.53 -31.55
CA SER A 121 -103.50 7.51 -31.72
C SER A 121 -102.21 8.11 -32.26
N LYS A 122 -102.29 9.07 -33.19
CA LYS A 122 -101.10 9.79 -33.69
C LYS A 122 -100.45 10.62 -32.60
N MET A 123 -101.24 11.34 -31.81
CA MET A 123 -100.73 12.13 -30.68
C MET A 123 -100.08 11.26 -29.61
N LEU A 124 -100.65 10.08 -29.32
CA LEU A 124 -100.08 9.13 -28.36
C LEU A 124 -98.73 8.59 -28.85
N VAL A 125 -98.65 8.18 -30.12
CA VAL A 125 -97.40 7.71 -30.74
C VAL A 125 -96.35 8.82 -30.77
N GLU A 126 -96.74 10.06 -31.05
CA GLU A 126 -95.82 11.19 -31.04
C GLU A 126 -95.32 11.49 -29.62
N HIS A 127 -96.18 11.43 -28.60
CA HIS A 127 -95.79 11.58 -27.20
C HIS A 127 -94.88 10.44 -26.72
N GLU A 128 -95.19 9.20 -27.09
CA GLU A 128 -94.35 8.04 -26.77
C GLU A 128 -92.95 8.21 -27.39
N LYS A 129 -92.90 8.62 -28.66
CA LYS A 129 -91.64 8.92 -29.34
C LYS A 129 -90.87 10.08 -28.68
N GLN A 130 -91.55 11.13 -28.22
CA GLN A 130 -90.93 12.23 -27.49
C GLN A 130 -90.38 11.78 -26.13
N ILE A 131 -91.11 10.95 -25.39
CA ILE A 131 -90.65 10.38 -24.11
C ILE A 131 -89.44 9.51 -24.37
N GLN A 132 -89.50 8.64 -25.37
CA GLN A 132 -88.41 7.73 -25.72
C GLN A 132 -87.16 8.51 -26.12
N SER A 133 -87.30 9.54 -26.96
CA SER A 133 -86.20 10.45 -27.31
C SER A 133 -85.62 11.18 -26.09
N ARG A 134 -86.44 11.59 -25.12
CA ARG A 134 -85.97 12.19 -23.87
C ARG A 134 -85.22 11.17 -23.01
N VAL A 135 -85.75 9.96 -22.85
CA VAL A 135 -85.09 8.88 -22.11
C VAL A 135 -83.74 8.55 -22.74
N ASP A 136 -83.68 8.38 -24.06
CA ASP A 136 -82.44 8.12 -24.79
C ASP A 136 -81.42 9.26 -24.58
N SER A 137 -81.86 10.52 -24.64
CA SER A 137 -80.98 11.67 -24.40
C SER A 137 -80.46 11.72 -22.95
N HIS A 138 -81.29 11.36 -21.97
CA HIS A 138 -80.89 11.27 -20.57
C HIS A 138 -79.93 10.11 -20.36
N GLU A 139 -80.20 8.94 -20.92
CA GLU A 139 -79.30 7.79 -20.87
C GLU A 139 -77.94 8.11 -21.48
N GLN A 140 -77.91 8.79 -22.63
CA GLN A 140 -76.67 9.17 -23.29
C GLN A 140 -75.88 10.17 -22.45
N ASN A 141 -76.53 11.22 -21.92
CA ASN A 141 -75.90 12.18 -21.00
C ASN A 141 -75.36 11.49 -19.74
N TRP A 142 -76.10 10.54 -19.16
CA TRP A 142 -75.66 9.77 -17.99
C TRP A 142 -74.46 8.88 -18.32
N ARG A 143 -74.46 8.20 -19.48
CA ARG A 143 -73.32 7.40 -19.94
C ARG A 143 -72.09 8.27 -20.13
N GLU A 144 -72.24 9.45 -20.74
CA GLU A 144 -71.14 10.40 -20.93
C GLU A 144 -70.59 10.93 -19.61
N GLN A 145 -71.45 11.31 -18.66
CA GLN A 145 -71.03 11.75 -17.32
C GLN A 145 -70.31 10.63 -16.57
N PHE A 146 -70.85 9.41 -16.61
CA PHE A 146 -70.24 8.25 -15.96
C PHE A 146 -68.87 7.90 -16.56
N ASP A 147 -68.74 7.94 -17.89
CA ASP A 147 -67.46 7.71 -18.55
C ASP A 147 -66.46 8.82 -18.24
N ASN A 148 -66.90 10.08 -18.15
CA ASN A 148 -66.06 11.21 -17.78
C ASN A 148 -65.59 11.11 -16.32
N GLU A 149 -66.46 10.74 -15.38
CA GLU A 149 -66.09 10.49 -13.98
C GLU A 149 -65.11 9.33 -13.86
N ARG A 150 -65.35 8.21 -14.56
CA ARG A 150 -64.42 7.06 -14.58
C ARG A 150 -63.06 7.45 -15.13
N LYS A 151 -63.01 8.24 -16.21
CA LYS A 151 -61.76 8.76 -16.78
C LYS A 151 -61.06 9.68 -15.78
N SER A 152 -61.78 10.63 -15.19
CA SER A 152 -61.24 11.56 -14.19
C SER A 152 -60.65 10.83 -12.98
N ILE A 153 -61.37 9.84 -12.45
CA ILE A 153 -60.91 8.99 -11.35
C ILE A 153 -59.65 8.22 -11.78
N ALA A 154 -59.66 7.57 -12.96
CA ALA A 154 -58.51 6.84 -13.47
C ALA A 154 -57.28 7.73 -13.70
N GLU A 155 -57.46 8.95 -14.20
CA GLU A 155 -56.40 9.95 -14.36
C GLU A 155 -55.86 10.42 -13.01
N SER A 156 -56.71 10.66 -12.03
CA SER A 156 -56.29 11.04 -10.67
C SER A 156 -55.47 9.94 -10.00
N PHE A 157 -55.86 8.67 -10.15
CA PHE A 157 -55.09 7.52 -9.64
C PHE A 157 -53.78 7.35 -10.39
N LYS A 158 -53.76 7.50 -11.72
CA LYS A 158 -52.52 7.47 -12.51
C LYS A 158 -51.56 8.57 -12.06
N LYS A 159 -52.05 9.80 -11.83
CA LYS A 159 -51.25 10.92 -11.33
C LYS A 159 -50.64 10.60 -9.96
N LYS A 160 -51.46 10.19 -8.99
CA LYS A 160 -50.98 9.78 -7.66
C LYS A 160 -49.93 8.67 -7.73
N LEU A 161 -50.17 7.65 -8.55
CA LEU A 161 -49.24 6.52 -8.69
C LEU A 161 -47.93 6.96 -9.37
N SER A 162 -47.98 7.87 -10.32
CA SER A 162 -46.77 8.46 -10.92
C SER A 162 -46.00 9.35 -9.95
N GLU A 163 -46.68 10.10 -9.09
CA GLU A 163 -46.08 10.93 -8.04
C GLU A 163 -45.43 10.05 -6.94
N GLU A 164 -46.12 9.01 -6.49
CA GLU A 164 -45.57 8.02 -5.56
C GLU A 164 -44.35 7.30 -6.15
N LEU A 165 -44.42 6.90 -7.43
CA LEU A 165 -43.28 6.26 -8.10
C LEU A 165 -42.11 7.23 -8.25
N ALA A 166 -42.36 8.49 -8.62
CA ALA A 166 -41.34 9.53 -8.73
C ALA A 166 -40.66 9.79 -7.38
N THR A 167 -41.45 9.99 -6.31
CA THR A 167 -40.91 10.22 -4.95
C THR A 167 -40.13 9.00 -4.44
N GLN A 168 -40.60 7.78 -4.66
CA GLN A 168 -39.84 6.57 -4.33
C GLN A 168 -38.52 6.49 -5.12
N SER A 169 -38.55 6.82 -6.41
CA SER A 169 -37.33 6.85 -7.24
C SER A 169 -36.33 7.89 -6.74
N GLU A 170 -36.79 9.06 -6.31
CA GLU A 170 -35.95 10.11 -5.73
C GLU A 170 -35.33 9.67 -4.40
N ILE A 171 -36.11 9.03 -3.52
CA ILE A 171 -35.61 8.48 -2.24
C ILE A 171 -34.57 7.40 -2.49
N ILE A 172 -34.81 6.49 -3.44
CA ILE A 172 -33.85 5.44 -3.80
C ILE A 172 -32.57 6.07 -4.37
N ASN A 173 -32.69 7.07 -5.24
CA ASN A 173 -31.55 7.78 -5.82
C ASN A 173 -30.75 8.54 -4.74
N GLN A 174 -31.41 9.14 -3.75
CA GLN A 174 -30.75 9.79 -2.62
C GLN A 174 -29.99 8.77 -1.76
N ARG A 175 -30.62 7.66 -1.38
CA ARG A 175 -29.97 6.58 -0.62
C ARG A 175 -28.78 5.98 -1.38
N LEU A 176 -28.91 5.78 -2.69
CA LEU A 176 -27.83 5.29 -3.53
C LEU A 176 -26.65 6.27 -3.54
N LYS A 177 -26.92 7.58 -3.69
CA LYS A 177 -25.89 8.62 -3.60
C LYS A 177 -25.19 8.62 -2.24
N GLU A 178 -25.96 8.54 -1.16
CA GLU A 178 -25.41 8.46 0.20
C GLU A 178 -24.53 7.22 0.38
N GLN A 179 -24.97 6.06 -0.09
CA GLN A 179 -24.20 4.81 -0.01
C GLN A 179 -22.90 4.88 -0.83
N VAL A 180 -22.94 5.44 -2.04
CA VAL A 180 -21.74 5.64 -2.88
C VAL A 180 -20.77 6.61 -2.21
N VAL A 181 -21.25 7.71 -1.64
CA VAL A 181 -20.41 8.67 -0.90
C VAL A 181 -19.81 8.00 0.33
N ALA A 182 -20.60 7.25 1.11
CA ALA A 182 -20.11 6.52 2.28
C ALA A 182 -19.02 5.50 1.90
N GLN A 183 -19.24 4.72 0.84
CA GLN A 183 -18.26 3.78 0.32
C GLN A 183 -16.98 4.49 -0.17
N GLY A 184 -17.13 5.64 -0.84
CA GLY A 184 -16.01 6.47 -1.28
C GLY A 184 -15.18 6.98 -0.11
N VAL A 185 -15.84 7.47 0.95
CA VAL A 185 -15.18 7.92 2.19
C VAL A 185 -14.47 6.75 2.90
N GLU A 186 -15.08 5.57 2.95
CA GLU A 186 -14.43 4.38 3.51
C GLU A 186 -13.20 3.96 2.72
N MET A 187 -13.27 3.95 1.39
CA MET A 187 -12.11 3.69 0.54
C MET A 187 -11.01 4.74 0.75
N GLN A 188 -11.36 6.02 0.80
CA GLN A 188 -10.41 7.09 1.06
C GLN A 188 -9.74 6.95 2.43
N ARG A 189 -10.50 6.56 3.47
CA ARG A 189 -9.95 6.28 4.81
C ARG A 189 -9.01 5.07 4.83
N ARG A 190 -9.30 4.02 4.07
CA ARG A 190 -8.40 2.86 3.91
C ARG A 190 -7.12 3.28 3.19
N TRP A 191 -7.27 3.96 2.05
CA TRP A 191 -6.13 4.46 1.27
C TRP A 191 -5.24 5.41 2.06
N LEU A 192 -5.80 6.33 2.85
CA LEU A 192 -5.03 7.22 3.70
C LEU A 192 -4.26 6.46 4.80
N ARG A 193 -4.85 5.42 5.38
CA ARG A 193 -4.16 4.54 6.33
C ARG A 193 -3.00 3.80 5.66
N ASP A 194 -3.21 3.26 4.47
CA ASP A 194 -2.17 2.55 3.73
C ASP A 194 -1.02 3.47 3.32
N ILE A 195 -1.32 4.71 2.88
CA ILE A 195 -0.30 5.73 2.63
C ILE A 195 0.48 6.01 3.90
N LYS A 196 -0.20 6.24 5.03
CA LYS A 196 0.47 6.54 6.29
C LYS A 196 1.39 5.39 6.73
N LEU A 197 0.95 4.14 6.58
CA LEU A 197 1.77 2.97 6.88
C LEU A 197 3.00 2.87 5.97
N LYS A 198 2.83 3.08 4.66
CA LYS A 198 3.96 3.09 3.71
C LYS A 198 4.95 4.22 3.98
N VAL A 199 4.45 5.41 4.29
CA VAL A 199 5.30 6.56 4.64
C VAL A 199 6.06 6.29 5.93
N GLU A 200 5.43 5.71 6.96
CA GLU A 200 6.12 5.37 8.20
C GLU A 200 7.12 4.22 8.00
N GLN A 201 6.82 3.27 7.13
CA GLN A 201 7.75 2.20 6.74
C GLN A 201 8.95 2.76 5.96
N GLU A 202 8.73 3.68 5.02
CA GLU A 202 9.81 4.39 4.34
C GLU A 202 10.62 5.25 5.31
N ARG A 203 9.97 5.92 6.26
CA ARG A 203 10.65 6.74 7.29
C ARG A 203 11.52 5.86 8.19
N GLY A 204 10.98 4.75 8.69
CA GLY A 204 11.71 3.77 9.49
C GLY A 204 12.85 3.12 8.70
N GLY A 205 12.63 2.80 7.43
CA GLY A 205 13.66 2.26 6.54
C GLY A 205 14.77 3.26 6.24
N ARG A 206 14.45 4.54 6.01
CA ARG A 206 15.44 5.61 5.86
C ARG A 206 16.20 5.86 7.16
N LEU A 207 15.53 5.86 8.30
CA LEU A 207 16.17 6.01 9.61
C LEU A 207 17.14 4.86 9.90
N ALA A 208 16.75 3.62 9.59
CA ALA A 208 17.63 2.46 9.74
C ALA A 208 18.88 2.55 8.84
N LYS A 209 18.75 3.06 7.61
CA LYS A 209 19.89 3.32 6.72
C LYS A 209 20.79 4.45 7.22
N LEU A 210 20.22 5.48 7.84
CA LEU A 210 21.01 6.54 8.46
C LEU A 210 21.76 6.03 9.68
N GLU A 211 21.15 5.15 10.47
CA GLU A 211 21.80 4.51 11.62
C GLU A 211 22.92 3.56 11.17
N SER A 212 22.72 2.76 10.13
CA SER A 212 23.80 1.93 9.57
C SER A 212 24.94 2.80 9.03
N LEU A 213 24.62 3.87 8.29
CA LEU A 213 25.62 4.80 7.78
C LEU A 213 26.39 5.50 8.91
N ALA A 214 25.73 5.89 9.99
CA ALA A 214 26.38 6.48 11.16
C ALA A 214 27.35 5.50 11.83
N ASN A 215 26.96 4.22 11.96
CA ASN A 215 27.84 3.17 12.47
C ASN A 215 29.02 2.89 11.52
N ASP A 216 28.79 2.86 10.22
CA ASP A 216 29.85 2.69 9.22
C ASP A 216 30.85 3.84 9.26
N VAL A 217 30.39 5.08 9.42
CA VAL A 217 31.26 6.26 9.58
C VAL A 217 32.06 6.17 10.88
N LYS A 218 31.45 5.74 11.99
CA LYS A 218 32.16 5.55 13.25
C LYS A 218 33.22 4.44 13.17
N ASN A 219 32.91 3.34 12.49
CA ASN A 219 33.86 2.27 12.25
C ASN A 219 35.02 2.76 11.36
N LEU A 220 34.71 3.56 10.32
CA LEU A 220 35.73 4.18 9.48
C LEU A 220 36.60 5.13 10.30
N GLU A 221 36.00 5.94 11.17
CA GLU A 221 36.72 6.84 12.08
C GLU A 221 37.70 6.05 12.97
N GLN A 222 37.24 4.97 13.60
CA GLN A 222 38.10 4.11 14.41
C GLN A 222 39.25 3.51 13.61
N VAL A 223 38.96 2.93 12.43
CA VAL A 223 40.01 2.37 11.55
C VAL A 223 40.99 3.45 11.08
N THR A 224 40.52 4.68 10.87
CA THR A 224 41.43 5.78 10.51
C THR A 224 42.31 6.23 11.67
N PHE A 225 41.81 6.18 12.91
CA PHE A 225 42.64 6.42 14.10
C PHE A 225 43.68 5.32 14.27
N ASP A 226 43.26 4.04 14.21
CA ASP A 226 44.19 2.91 14.31
C ASP A 226 45.25 3.00 13.20
N ASN A 227 44.87 3.31 11.95
CA ASN A 227 45.81 3.49 10.85
C ASN A 227 46.75 4.70 11.05
N ALA A 228 46.27 5.78 11.68
CA ALA A 228 47.13 6.92 12.01
C ALA A 228 48.19 6.51 13.05
N ASP A 229 47.80 5.75 14.07
CA ASP A 229 48.72 5.22 15.09
C ASP A 229 49.74 4.26 14.46
N TYR A 230 49.30 3.33 13.59
CA TYR A 230 50.21 2.46 12.83
C TYR A 230 51.19 3.23 11.96
N VAL A 231 50.76 4.30 11.29
CA VAL A 231 51.64 5.13 10.47
C VAL A 231 52.64 5.87 11.36
N ASP A 232 52.23 6.39 12.52
CA ASP A 232 53.13 7.04 13.47
C ASP A 232 54.20 6.06 13.98
N ASP A 233 53.82 4.83 14.34
CA ASP A 233 54.76 3.78 14.74
C ASP A 233 55.73 3.40 13.62
N ASN A 234 55.26 3.29 12.38
CA ASN A 234 56.13 3.06 11.22
C ASN A 234 57.13 4.21 11.02
N VAL A 235 56.69 5.46 11.14
CA VAL A 235 57.57 6.64 11.06
C VAL A 235 58.59 6.59 12.19
N ARG A 236 58.18 6.31 13.42
CA ARG A 236 59.08 6.17 14.58
C ARG A 236 60.13 5.09 14.34
N VAL A 237 59.74 3.88 13.93
CA VAL A 237 60.69 2.81 13.60
C VAL A 237 61.65 3.25 12.50
N HIS A 238 61.15 3.84 11.41
CA HIS A 238 62.01 4.32 10.32
C HIS A 238 62.97 5.43 10.75
N THR A 239 62.54 6.34 11.63
CA THR A 239 63.42 7.40 12.16
C THR A 239 64.53 6.82 13.02
N LEU A 240 64.22 5.88 13.93
CA LEU A 240 65.20 5.15 14.72
C LEU A 240 66.19 4.42 13.81
N TRP A 241 65.68 3.70 12.82
CA TRP A 241 66.46 2.91 11.89
C TRP A 241 67.35 3.79 10.98
N SER A 242 66.87 5.00 10.62
CA SER A 242 67.66 6.00 9.90
C SER A 242 68.78 6.62 10.75
N ALA A 243 68.51 6.89 12.03
CA ALA A 243 69.48 7.39 12.99
C ALA A 243 70.53 6.32 13.32
N TYR A 244 70.11 5.06 13.46
CA TYR A 244 70.99 3.89 13.56
C TYR A 244 71.91 3.81 12.34
N ARG A 245 71.38 3.79 11.11
CA ARG A 245 72.23 3.79 9.89
C ARG A 245 73.17 5.00 9.82
N ALA A 246 72.78 6.17 10.34
CA ALA A 246 73.64 7.34 10.37
C ALA A 246 74.80 7.17 11.35
N LEU A 247 74.51 6.65 12.56
CA LEU A 247 75.51 6.31 13.57
C LEU A 247 76.43 5.19 13.09
N GLU A 248 75.85 4.11 12.57
CA GLU A 248 76.57 3.00 11.94
C GLU A 248 77.46 3.54 10.83
N ARG A 249 77.02 4.42 9.93
CA ARG A 249 77.91 5.01 8.91
C ARG A 249 78.98 5.93 9.49
N ALA A 250 78.70 6.65 10.56
CA ALA A 250 79.71 7.48 11.23
C ALA A 250 80.82 6.63 11.87
N VAL A 251 80.46 5.46 12.40
CA VAL A 251 81.37 4.50 13.07
C VAL A 251 82.00 3.51 12.08
N VAL A 252 81.19 2.82 11.27
CA VAL A 252 81.48 1.73 10.32
C VAL A 252 81.76 2.21 8.89
N GLY A 253 81.27 3.39 8.46
CA GLY A 253 81.62 3.95 7.14
C GLY A 253 83.14 4.18 6.96
N LYS A 254 83.91 4.11 8.05
CA LYS A 254 85.37 4.04 8.07
C LYS A 254 85.96 2.64 8.32
N LEU A 255 85.13 1.68 8.73
CA LEU A 255 85.46 0.25 8.78
C LEU A 255 85.43 -0.39 7.37
N SER A 256 84.71 0.22 6.42
CA SER A 256 84.57 -0.27 5.04
C SER A 256 85.33 0.61 4.03
N LEU A 257 86.65 0.39 3.96
CA LEU A 257 87.42 0.23 2.72
C LEU A 257 87.63 1.37 1.71
N THR A 258 87.22 2.64 1.91
CA THR A 258 87.42 3.64 0.81
C THR A 258 88.05 4.98 1.16
N THR A 259 88.21 5.34 2.44
CA THR A 259 89.02 6.52 2.80
C THR A 259 89.83 6.22 4.05
N SER A 260 91.12 5.97 3.88
CA SER A 260 92.14 5.95 4.94
C SER A 260 92.31 7.37 5.49
N SER A 261 91.30 7.88 6.19
CA SER A 261 91.45 9.08 7.00
C SER A 261 92.02 8.66 8.34
N ASP A 262 93.28 9.02 8.59
CA ASP A 262 94.11 8.71 9.75
C ASP A 262 93.60 9.29 11.10
N GLU A 263 92.42 9.90 11.11
CA GLU A 263 91.89 10.64 12.27
C GLU A 263 90.59 10.03 12.82
N LYS A 264 90.60 9.81 14.15
CA LYS A 264 89.42 9.47 14.95
C LYS A 264 88.40 10.61 14.83
N LYS A 265 87.21 10.32 14.30
CA LYS A 265 86.14 11.33 14.20
C LYS A 265 85.15 11.17 15.35
N PRO A 266 84.76 12.25 16.03
CA PRO A 266 83.68 12.22 17.01
C PRO A 266 82.35 11.98 16.31
N PHE A 267 81.47 11.20 16.94
CA PHE A 267 80.11 10.88 16.48
C PHE A 267 79.03 11.34 17.48
N ARG A 268 79.38 12.32 18.32
CA ARG A 268 78.52 12.86 19.37
C ARG A 268 77.17 13.38 18.85
N LYS A 269 77.17 14.01 17.68
CA LYS A 269 75.96 14.61 17.09
C LYS A 269 74.94 13.54 16.69
N GLU A 270 75.44 12.45 16.13
CA GLU A 270 74.67 11.30 15.68
C GLU A 270 74.13 10.52 16.89
N LEU A 271 74.93 10.36 17.95
CA LEU A 271 74.49 9.77 19.21
C LEU A 271 73.42 10.63 19.88
N ASP A 272 73.62 11.95 19.99
CA ASP A 272 72.63 12.86 20.59
C ASP A 272 71.30 12.84 19.81
N ALA A 273 71.34 12.69 18.49
CA ALA A 273 70.14 12.54 17.67
C ALA A 273 69.40 11.22 17.96
N LEU A 274 70.13 10.12 18.11
CA LEU A 274 69.57 8.82 18.46
C LEU A 274 69.00 8.79 19.89
N VAL A 275 69.66 9.45 20.85
CA VAL A 275 69.18 9.61 22.23
C VAL A 275 67.88 10.41 22.28
N LYS A 276 67.74 11.45 21.45
CA LYS A 276 66.49 12.22 21.37
C LYS A 276 65.34 11.34 20.85
N ILE A 277 65.56 10.63 19.77
CA ILE A 277 64.57 9.71 19.18
C ILE A 277 64.19 8.62 20.19
N ALA A 278 65.17 8.01 20.86
CA ALA A 278 64.94 6.98 21.88
C ALA A 278 64.14 7.48 23.09
N LYS A 279 64.28 8.77 23.46
CA LYS A 279 63.52 9.40 24.55
C LYS A 279 62.10 9.79 24.14
N GLU A 280 61.88 10.05 22.86
CA GLU A 280 60.55 10.33 22.30
C GLU A 280 59.72 9.04 22.20
N THR A 281 60.36 7.88 21.96
CA THR A 281 59.72 6.55 21.88
C THR A 281 59.37 5.92 23.25
N LYS A 282 59.06 6.72 24.28
CA LYS A 282 58.85 6.26 25.67
C LYS A 282 57.58 5.44 25.94
N GLU A 283 56.83 5.04 24.92
CA GLU A 283 55.61 4.26 25.09
C GLU A 283 55.96 2.76 25.26
N ASP A 284 55.88 2.29 26.51
CA ASP A 284 55.64 0.93 27.07
C ASP A 284 56.27 -0.32 26.42
N THR A 285 57.10 -0.16 25.39
CA THR A 285 57.70 -1.26 24.66
C THR A 285 59.01 -1.61 25.35
N ALA A 286 59.13 -2.84 25.84
CA ALA A 286 60.29 -3.31 26.60
C ALA A 286 61.64 -3.01 25.91
N GLY A 287 61.66 -2.94 24.57
CA GLY A 287 62.84 -2.63 23.76
C GLY A 287 63.33 -1.18 23.84
N GLY A 288 62.44 -0.20 24.03
CA GLY A 288 62.82 1.22 24.10
C GLY A 288 63.72 1.53 25.32
N LYS A 289 63.45 0.88 26.45
CA LYS A 289 64.25 1.00 27.68
C LYS A 289 65.63 0.36 27.54
N VAL A 290 65.74 -0.73 26.77
CA VAL A 290 67.01 -1.39 26.49
C VAL A 290 67.90 -0.48 25.65
N VAL A 291 67.33 0.12 24.59
CA VAL A 291 68.01 1.11 23.74
C VAL A 291 68.46 2.33 24.55
N GLU A 292 67.60 2.88 25.41
CA GLU A 292 67.96 4.00 26.29
C GLU A 292 69.13 3.63 27.21
N SER A 293 69.09 2.46 27.86
CA SER A 293 70.18 2.03 28.76
C SER A 293 71.52 1.80 28.04
N ALA A 294 71.50 1.27 26.81
CA ALA A 294 72.69 1.09 25.99
C ALA A 294 73.28 2.44 25.56
N LEU A 295 72.41 3.39 25.21
CA LEU A 295 72.81 4.75 24.83
C LEU A 295 73.32 5.55 26.02
N GLU A 296 72.70 5.45 27.20
CA GLU A 296 73.17 6.10 28.42
C GLU A 296 74.55 5.61 28.84
N SER A 297 74.82 4.30 28.70
CA SER A 297 76.14 3.71 28.94
C SER A 297 77.22 4.28 28.03
N LEU A 298 76.89 4.54 26.76
CA LEU A 298 77.79 5.21 25.81
C LEU A 298 77.93 6.70 26.09
N ASP A 299 76.84 7.37 26.47
CA ASP A 299 76.77 8.82 26.68
C ASP A 299 77.60 9.29 27.87
N GLN A 300 77.64 8.49 28.94
CA GLN A 300 78.46 8.73 30.13
C GLN A 300 79.98 8.61 29.86
N SER A 301 80.36 7.99 28.75
CA SER A 301 81.76 7.79 28.37
C SER A 301 82.31 8.95 27.54
N LYS A 302 83.64 9.13 27.54
CA LYS A 302 84.32 10.11 26.65
C LYS A 302 84.56 9.58 25.22
N ILE A 303 84.01 8.40 24.91
CA ILE A 303 84.22 7.71 23.62
C ILE A 303 83.62 8.49 22.44
N PRO A 304 82.40 9.07 22.53
CA PRO A 304 81.79 9.79 21.41
C PRO A 304 82.55 11.05 20.97
N ASP A 305 83.29 11.68 21.89
CA ASP A 305 84.08 12.89 21.63
C ASP A 305 85.48 12.58 21.08
N GLN A 306 86.04 11.44 21.45
CA GLN A 306 87.38 11.00 20.99
C GLN A 306 87.32 10.24 19.68
N GLY A 307 86.18 9.62 19.35
CA GLY A 307 86.05 8.69 18.26
C GLY A 307 86.71 7.34 18.57
N VAL A 308 86.49 6.38 17.68
CA VAL A 308 86.88 4.97 17.84
C VAL A 308 87.71 4.55 16.64
N GLU A 309 88.72 3.70 16.87
CA GLU A 309 89.54 3.12 15.81
C GLU A 309 88.78 2.04 15.06
N SER A 310 88.98 1.93 13.74
CA SER A 310 88.36 0.84 12.99
C SER A 310 89.06 -0.50 13.30
N VAL A 311 88.36 -1.63 13.13
CA VAL A 311 88.97 -2.96 13.32
C VAL A 311 90.15 -3.17 12.37
N SER A 312 90.10 -2.59 11.16
CA SER A 312 91.23 -2.57 10.23
C SER A 312 92.41 -1.79 10.79
N ASP A 313 92.20 -0.58 11.29
CA ASP A 313 93.29 0.26 11.84
C ASP A 313 93.90 -0.39 13.08
N LEU A 314 93.09 -1.01 13.94
CA LEU A 314 93.57 -1.78 15.09
C LEU A 314 94.38 -3.01 14.68
N SER A 315 93.98 -3.68 13.59
CA SER A 315 94.73 -4.81 13.04
C SER A 315 96.07 -4.38 12.43
N ASP A 316 96.09 -3.22 11.77
CA ASP A 316 97.31 -2.64 11.20
C ASP A 316 98.24 -2.11 12.31
N TRP A 317 97.71 -1.41 13.31
CA TRP A 317 98.44 -0.96 14.48
C TRP A 317 99.05 -2.14 15.25
N TYR A 318 98.29 -3.23 15.40
CA TYR A 318 98.78 -4.48 15.98
C TYR A 318 99.94 -5.06 15.18
N ARG A 319 99.75 -5.29 13.88
CA ARG A 319 100.75 -5.93 13.00
C ARG A 319 102.02 -5.11 12.84
N GLN A 320 101.88 -3.79 12.69
CA GLN A 320 103.00 -2.90 12.40
C GLN A 320 103.79 -2.53 13.66
N SER A 321 103.13 -2.36 14.80
CA SER A 321 103.78 -1.73 15.96
C SER A 321 103.81 -2.62 17.22
N ILE A 322 102.79 -3.44 17.47
CA ILE A 322 102.65 -4.16 18.75
C ILE A 322 103.20 -5.57 18.64
N GLU A 323 102.82 -6.36 17.64
CA GLU A 323 103.38 -7.71 17.40
C GLU A 323 104.92 -7.70 17.44
N PRO A 324 105.65 -6.82 16.72
CA PRO A 324 107.11 -6.82 16.76
C PRO A 324 107.69 -6.36 18.10
N LYS A 325 107.03 -5.46 18.84
CA LYS A 325 107.48 -4.99 20.16
C LYS A 325 107.25 -6.05 21.24
N VAL A 326 106.09 -6.68 21.24
CA VAL A 326 105.73 -7.73 22.19
C VAL A 326 106.58 -8.97 21.96
N ARG A 327 106.84 -9.36 20.70
CA ARG A 327 107.76 -10.48 20.40
C ARG A 327 109.15 -10.22 20.98
N LYS A 328 109.71 -9.01 20.83
CA LYS A 328 111.03 -8.65 21.38
C LYS A 328 111.12 -8.77 22.91
N VAL A 329 110.01 -8.56 23.62
CA VAL A 329 109.98 -8.57 25.09
C VAL A 329 109.44 -9.91 25.65
N ALA A 330 109.12 -10.88 24.78
CA ALA A 330 108.49 -12.15 25.16
C ALA A 330 109.33 -13.06 26.09
N LEU A 331 110.66 -12.86 26.16
CA LEU A 331 111.57 -13.63 27.02
C LEU A 331 112.01 -12.84 28.26
N ALA A 332 111.42 -11.67 28.52
CA ALA A 332 111.77 -10.86 29.68
C ALA A 332 111.21 -11.49 30.97
N PRO A 333 111.99 -11.55 32.07
CA PRO A 333 111.51 -12.10 33.33
C PRO A 333 110.40 -11.23 33.95
N GLU A 334 109.38 -11.91 34.50
CA GLU A 334 108.10 -11.32 34.96
C GLU A 334 108.23 -10.39 36.19
N VAL A 335 109.29 -10.52 37.00
CA VAL A 335 109.45 -9.78 38.27
C VAL A 335 110.85 -9.19 38.41
N GLY A 336 110.95 -7.86 38.55
CA GLY A 336 112.21 -7.17 38.90
C GLY A 336 113.20 -6.94 37.76
N ALA A 337 112.76 -6.99 36.50
CA ALA A 337 113.62 -6.78 35.34
C ALA A 337 114.09 -5.31 35.24
N GLY A 338 115.38 -5.06 35.47
CA GLY A 338 116.02 -3.78 35.13
C GLY A 338 116.13 -3.56 33.62
N PRO A 339 116.51 -2.35 33.15
CA PRO A 339 116.63 -2.04 31.73
C PRO A 339 117.58 -2.99 30.97
N LEU A 340 118.58 -3.55 31.67
CA LEU A 340 119.53 -4.52 31.12
C LEU A 340 118.90 -5.88 30.78
N SER A 341 117.98 -6.40 31.61
CA SER A 341 117.29 -7.66 31.31
C SER A 341 116.35 -7.54 30.11
N ILE A 342 115.77 -6.35 29.90
CA ILE A 342 114.95 -6.08 28.72
C ILE A 342 115.85 -6.12 27.47
N ALA A 343 117.00 -5.46 27.49
CA ALA A 343 117.96 -5.47 26.38
C ALA A 343 118.43 -6.90 26.02
N VAL A 344 118.77 -7.72 27.03
CA VAL A 344 119.17 -9.13 26.82
C VAL A 344 118.02 -9.96 26.24
N SER A 345 116.80 -9.78 26.75
CA SER A 345 115.62 -10.49 26.24
C SER A 345 115.31 -10.13 24.78
N THR A 346 115.54 -8.88 24.37
CA THR A 346 115.33 -8.44 22.98
C THR A 346 116.31 -9.08 22.00
N ALA A 347 117.58 -9.21 22.40
CA ALA A 347 118.61 -9.87 21.61
C ALA A 347 118.31 -11.37 21.48
N LEU A 348 117.99 -12.05 22.59
CA LEU A 348 117.66 -13.48 22.58
C LEU A 348 116.39 -13.79 21.79
N SER A 349 115.34 -12.98 21.97
CA SER A 349 114.06 -13.18 21.29
C SER A 349 114.21 -13.07 19.77
N SER A 350 114.99 -12.10 19.29
CA SER A 350 115.23 -11.91 17.85
C SER A 350 115.97 -13.07 17.19
N LEU A 351 116.76 -13.83 17.97
CA LEU A 351 117.58 -14.93 17.48
C LEU A 351 116.88 -16.30 17.59
N LEU A 352 115.98 -16.48 18.56
CA LEU A 352 115.42 -17.80 18.94
C LEU A 352 113.94 -17.99 18.63
N LEU A 353 113.13 -16.94 18.45
CA LEU A 353 111.68 -17.08 18.27
C LEU A 353 111.27 -17.03 16.80
N PHE A 354 110.84 -18.17 16.26
CA PHE A 354 110.24 -18.27 14.93
C PHE A 354 108.82 -17.69 14.90
N LYS A 355 108.45 -17.01 13.79
CA LYS A 355 107.07 -16.54 13.56
C LYS A 355 106.15 -17.73 13.28
N LYS A 356 105.47 -18.20 14.31
CA LYS A 356 104.34 -19.13 14.18
C LYS A 356 103.15 -18.38 13.56
N GLN A 357 102.43 -19.03 12.64
CA GLN A 357 101.22 -18.48 12.00
C GLN A 357 100.07 -19.46 12.16
N GLY A 358 98.85 -18.93 12.34
CA GLY A 358 97.64 -19.73 12.45
C GLY A 358 97.24 -20.12 13.89
N LEU A 359 96.25 -21.00 13.96
CA LEU A 359 95.65 -21.46 15.21
C LEU A 359 96.54 -22.49 15.89
N VAL A 360 97.51 -22.01 16.67
CA VAL A 360 98.49 -22.84 17.36
C VAL A 360 98.05 -23.07 18.82
N GLU A 361 98.02 -24.33 19.23
CA GLU A 361 97.78 -24.72 20.63
C GLU A 361 99.03 -24.44 21.48
N GLY A 362 98.83 -23.83 22.66
CA GLY A 362 99.90 -23.48 23.59
C GLY A 362 99.71 -22.12 24.28
N ASN A 363 100.31 -21.98 25.45
CA ASN A 363 100.26 -20.76 26.29
C ASN A 363 101.50 -19.87 26.13
N ASP A 364 102.35 -20.15 25.14
CA ASP A 364 103.53 -19.34 24.86
C ASP A 364 103.11 -17.98 24.29
N VAL A 365 103.90 -16.93 24.55
CA VAL A 365 103.66 -15.60 23.96
C VAL A 365 103.60 -15.67 22.43
N ALA A 366 104.44 -16.51 21.81
CA ALA A 366 104.45 -16.68 20.37
C ALA A 366 103.20 -17.37 19.80
N SER A 367 102.59 -18.31 20.53
CA SER A 367 101.33 -18.97 20.11
C SER A 367 100.11 -18.07 20.35
N VAL A 368 100.10 -17.31 21.44
CA VAL A 368 99.05 -16.31 21.70
C VAL A 368 99.07 -15.21 20.62
N LEU A 369 100.24 -14.68 20.26
CA LEU A 369 100.37 -13.68 19.20
C LEU A 369 99.91 -14.21 17.83
N SER A 370 100.17 -15.49 17.53
CA SER A 370 99.74 -16.10 16.26
C SER A 370 98.23 -16.36 16.19
N ARG A 371 97.61 -16.76 17.32
CA ARG A 371 96.15 -16.86 17.43
C ARG A 371 95.46 -15.50 17.33
N ALA A 372 96.02 -14.49 17.99
CA ALA A 372 95.51 -13.12 17.91
C ALA A 372 95.57 -12.58 16.46
N ASP A 373 96.68 -12.79 15.75
CA ASP A 373 96.81 -12.39 14.33
C ASP A 373 95.80 -13.15 13.44
N TYR A 374 95.55 -14.43 13.73
CA TYR A 374 94.51 -15.21 13.05
C TYR A 374 93.11 -14.64 13.28
N TYR A 375 92.72 -14.33 14.53
CA TYR A 375 91.41 -13.75 14.82
C TYR A 375 91.24 -12.33 14.25
N LEU A 376 92.29 -11.51 14.26
CA LEU A 376 92.28 -10.19 13.61
C LEU A 376 92.12 -10.32 12.09
N SER A 377 92.74 -11.33 11.45
CA SER A 377 92.55 -11.58 10.02
C SER A 377 91.10 -11.96 9.66
N GLN A 378 90.37 -12.55 10.60
CA GLN A 378 88.94 -12.88 10.48
C GLN A 378 88.01 -11.73 10.91
N LYS A 379 88.57 -10.55 11.24
CA LYS A 379 87.84 -9.40 11.81
C LYS A 379 87.15 -9.70 13.15
N ASN A 380 87.58 -10.74 13.86
CA ASN A 380 87.06 -11.07 15.18
C ASN A 380 87.93 -10.43 16.26
N LEU A 381 87.61 -9.17 16.59
CA LEU A 381 88.37 -8.38 17.54
C LEU A 381 88.17 -8.84 18.99
N ASP A 382 86.99 -9.35 19.36
CA ASP A 382 86.71 -9.86 20.70
C ASP A 382 87.62 -11.04 21.05
N MET A 383 87.66 -12.06 20.19
CA MET A 383 88.53 -13.22 20.41
C MET A 383 90.01 -12.84 20.41
N ALA A 384 90.44 -11.93 19.53
CA ALA A 384 91.81 -11.42 19.52
C ALA A 384 92.17 -10.69 20.83
N ALA A 385 91.29 -9.84 21.35
CA ALA A 385 91.50 -9.11 22.59
C ALA A 385 91.54 -10.06 23.80
N ARG A 386 90.71 -11.12 23.81
CA ARG A 386 90.73 -12.15 24.86
C ARG A 386 92.05 -12.92 24.88
N GLU A 387 92.54 -13.34 23.72
CA GLU A 387 93.85 -14.01 23.59
C GLU A 387 94.99 -13.10 24.08
N LEU A 388 95.02 -11.83 23.64
CA LEU A 388 96.07 -10.89 24.05
C LEU A 388 96.00 -10.50 25.54
N ASN A 389 94.81 -10.53 26.15
CA ASN A 389 94.64 -10.25 27.58
C ASN A 389 95.15 -11.38 28.49
N GLN A 390 95.33 -12.60 27.96
CA GLN A 390 95.93 -13.73 28.68
C GLN A 390 97.42 -13.53 28.95
N LEU A 391 98.08 -12.65 28.19
CA LEU A 391 99.49 -12.32 28.40
C LEU A 391 99.72 -11.65 29.75
N THR A 392 100.85 -11.96 30.38
CA THR A 392 101.30 -11.44 31.68
C THR A 392 102.63 -10.69 31.52
N GLY A 393 103.07 -10.02 32.59
CA GLY A 393 104.32 -9.26 32.59
C GLY A 393 104.40 -8.06 31.63
N TRP A 394 105.61 -7.80 31.14
CA TRP A 394 105.91 -6.70 30.21
C TRP A 394 105.15 -6.75 28.88
N PRO A 395 104.95 -7.92 28.22
CA PRO A 395 104.06 -8.06 27.07
C PRO A 395 102.69 -7.40 27.28
N LYS A 396 102.08 -7.60 28.46
CA LYS A 396 100.79 -7.02 28.80
C LYS A 396 100.85 -5.50 28.92
N THR A 397 101.91 -4.94 29.51
CA THR A 397 102.09 -3.49 29.66
C THR A 397 102.18 -2.77 28.32
N LEU A 398 102.82 -3.38 27.32
CA LEU A 398 102.89 -2.82 25.96
C LEU A 398 101.56 -2.94 25.20
N LEU A 399 100.71 -3.88 25.60
CA LEU A 399 99.39 -4.12 25.03
C LEU A 399 98.29 -3.28 25.67
N THR A 400 98.52 -2.58 26.79
CA THR A 400 97.45 -1.89 27.52
C THR A 400 96.73 -0.87 26.68
N ASP A 401 97.47 -0.08 25.89
CA ASP A 401 96.88 0.99 25.10
C ASP A 401 96.02 0.41 23.97
N TRP A 402 96.51 -0.65 23.33
CA TRP A 402 95.77 -1.38 22.30
C TRP A 402 94.54 -2.08 22.87
N LEU A 403 94.67 -2.75 24.02
CA LEU A 403 93.55 -3.39 24.71
C LEU A 403 92.51 -2.37 25.18
N ASN A 404 92.93 -1.16 25.57
CA ASN A 404 92.01 -0.10 25.96
C ASN A 404 91.23 0.44 24.75
N GLU A 405 91.89 0.69 23.62
CA GLU A 405 91.19 1.08 22.38
C GLU A 405 90.29 -0.06 21.88
N ALA A 406 90.78 -1.30 21.86
CA ALA A 406 89.98 -2.48 21.50
C ALA A 406 88.73 -2.65 22.39
N ARG A 407 88.81 -2.36 23.70
CA ARG A 407 87.62 -2.37 24.57
C ARG A 407 86.63 -1.27 24.22
N LYS A 408 87.09 -0.06 23.90
CA LYS A 408 86.21 1.04 23.46
C LYS A 408 85.47 0.65 22.18
N THR A 409 86.16 0.00 21.24
CA THR A 409 85.57 -0.40 19.97
C THR A 409 84.53 -1.50 20.14
N LEU A 410 84.83 -2.50 20.98
CA LEU A 410 83.88 -3.55 21.36
C LEU A 410 82.66 -3.01 22.10
N HIS A 411 82.84 -2.03 22.99
CA HIS A 411 81.72 -1.43 23.73
C HIS A 411 80.75 -0.71 22.78
N VAL A 412 81.27 0.03 21.79
CA VAL A 412 80.43 0.66 20.75
C VAL A 412 79.79 -0.37 19.84
N GLN A 413 80.50 -1.42 19.42
CA GLN A 413 79.93 -2.50 18.62
C GLN A 413 78.79 -3.22 19.34
N GLN A 414 78.99 -3.57 20.62
CA GLN A 414 77.97 -4.22 21.43
C GLN A 414 76.73 -3.33 21.58
N ALA A 415 76.90 -2.03 21.80
CA ALA A 415 75.78 -1.11 21.89
C ALA A 415 75.04 -0.97 20.55
N LEU A 416 75.76 -0.92 19.43
CA LEU A 416 75.16 -0.90 18.08
C LEU A 416 74.38 -2.20 17.80
N ASP A 417 74.92 -3.36 18.13
CA ASP A 417 74.25 -4.66 17.95
C ASP A 417 72.95 -4.73 18.77
N VAL A 418 72.96 -4.24 20.02
CA VAL A 418 71.76 -4.15 20.86
C VAL A 418 70.72 -3.22 20.22
N ILE A 419 71.14 -2.08 19.70
CA ILE A 419 70.23 -1.13 19.05
C ILE A 419 69.67 -1.71 17.74
N GLU A 420 70.48 -2.41 16.96
CA GLU A 420 70.04 -3.07 15.72
C GLU A 420 69.02 -4.18 16.00
N THR A 421 69.31 -5.03 16.98
CA THR A 421 68.41 -6.12 17.37
C THR A 421 67.09 -5.57 17.90
N GLU A 422 67.11 -4.54 18.74
CA GLU A 422 65.86 -3.90 19.21
C GLU A 422 65.12 -3.15 18.09
N ALA A 423 65.83 -2.46 17.18
CA ALA A 423 65.23 -1.79 16.03
C ALA A 423 64.55 -2.79 15.07
N THR A 424 65.18 -3.95 14.84
CA THR A 424 64.61 -5.02 14.02
C THR A 424 63.42 -5.67 14.69
N LEU A 425 63.46 -5.92 16.00
CA LEU A 425 62.30 -6.40 16.76
C LEU A 425 61.14 -5.40 16.71
N ALA A 426 61.41 -4.11 16.88
CA ALA A 426 60.40 -3.06 16.75
C ALA A 426 59.80 -3.03 15.35
N SER A 427 60.62 -3.19 14.30
CA SER A 427 60.11 -3.27 12.93
C SER A 427 59.25 -4.50 12.65
N LEU A 428 59.51 -5.63 13.31
CA LEU A 428 58.72 -6.85 13.16
C LEU A 428 57.42 -6.81 13.94
N LEU A 429 57.33 -6.01 15.02
CA LEU A 429 56.12 -5.83 15.81
C LEU A 429 55.09 -4.90 15.14
N VAL A 430 55.54 -4.04 14.23
CA VAL A 430 54.69 -3.09 13.49
C VAL A 430 54.09 -3.71 12.21
N ILE A 431 54.53 -4.92 11.83
CA ILE A 431 53.98 -5.75 10.73
C ILE A 431 52.93 -6.71 11.28
#